data_AF-T1GX79-F1
#
_entry.id   AF-T1GX79-F1
#
_cell.length_a   1.000
_cell.length_b   1.000
_cell.length_c   1.000
_cell.angle_alpha   90.00
_cell.angle_beta   90.00
_cell.angle_gamma   90.00
#
_symmetry.space_group_name_H-M   'P 1'
#
loop_
_entity.id
_entity.type
_entity.pdbx_description
1 polymer ?
#
loop_
_entity_poly.entity_id
_entity_poly.type
_entity_poly.pdbx_seq_one_letter_code
_entity_poly.pdbx_strand_id
1 'polypeptide(L)' 'MRFTQAQQRQAANLRERRRMQSINEAFEGLRGHIPTLPYEKRLSKVDTLKLAISYINFLDYRQCPSNL' A
#
# COMPACT_ATOMS: atom_id res chain seq x y z
N MET A 1 7.39 8.12 38.48
CA MET A 1 6.25 7.16 38.47
C MET A 1 6.56 6.04 37.48
N ARG A 2 6.38 4.77 37.86
CA ARG A 2 6.47 3.65 36.91
C ARG A 2 5.07 3.42 36.32
N PHE A 3 4.98 3.40 34.98
CA PHE A 3 3.74 3.05 34.30
C PHE A 3 3.34 1.61 34.62
N THR A 4 2.04 1.37 34.80
CA THR A 4 1.52 0.01 34.98
C THR A 4 1.70 -0.78 33.69
N GLN A 5 1.76 -2.11 33.80
CA GLN A 5 1.87 -2.98 32.63
C GLN A 5 0.71 -2.76 31.64
N ALA A 6 -0.48 -2.44 32.14
CA ALA A 6 -1.63 -2.09 31.31
C ALA A 6 -1.42 -0.79 30.51
N GLN A 7 -0.88 0.26 31.15
CA GLN A 7 -0.55 1.53 30.47
C GLN A 7 0.51 1.33 29.37
N GLN A 8 1.52 0.49 29.63
CA GLN A 8 2.54 0.16 28.62
C GLN A 8 1.95 -0.60 27.42
N ARG A 9 1.06 -1.58 27.66
CA ARG A 9 0.34 -2.31 26.60
C ARG A 9 -0.55 -1.38 25.77
N GLN A 10 -1.29 -0.48 26.42
CA GLN A 10 -2.13 0.50 25.73
C GLN A 10 -1.30 1.42 24.82
N ALA A 11 -0.17 1.94 25.33
CA ALA A 11 0.73 2.76 24.55
C ALA A 11 1.32 2.00 23.35
N ALA A 12 1.67 0.71 23.51
CA ALA A 12 2.13 -0.14 22.42
C ALA A 12 1.06 -0.36 21.34
N ASN A 13 -0.17 -0.67 21.75
CA ASN A 13 -1.30 -0.85 20.83
C ASN A 13 -1.62 0.42 20.04
N LEU A 14 -1.54 1.60 20.69
CA LEU A 14 -1.72 2.88 20.01
C LEU A 14 -0.64 3.13 18.96
N ARG A 15 0.63 2.83 19.26
CA ARG A 15 1.73 2.95 18.31
C ARG A 15 1.52 2.05 17.10
N GLU A 16 1.15 0.80 17.31
CA GLU A 16 0.93 -0.14 16.21
C GLU A 16 -0.28 0.27 15.36
N ARG A 17 -1.34 0.79 15.98
CA ARG A 17 -2.49 1.33 15.23
C ARG A 17 -2.06 2.48 14.31
N ARG A 18 -1.24 3.42 14.80
CA ARG A 18 -0.72 4.54 13.99
C ARG A 18 0.17 4.04 12.85
N ARG A 19 1.05 3.07 13.12
CA ARG A 19 1.88 2.43 12.09
C ARG A 19 1.02 1.81 10.99
N MET A 20 -0.03 1.08 11.37
CA MET A 20 -0.95 0.46 10.42
C MET A 20 -1.81 1.48 9.65
N GLN A 21 -2.18 2.60 10.25
CA GLN A 21 -2.84 3.71 9.54
C GLN A 21 -1.95 4.26 8.43
N SER A 22 -0.69 4.59 8.73
CA SER A 22 0.28 5.07 7.74
C SER A 22 0.49 4.06 6.59
N ILE A 23 0.54 2.75 6.89
CA ILE A 23 0.62 1.71 5.85
C ILE A 23 -0.63 1.71 4.98
N ASN A 24 -1.82 1.82 5.57
CA ASN A 24 -3.07 1.80 4.82
C ASN A 24 -3.21 3.04 3.92
N GLU A 25 -2.77 4.21 4.38
CA GLU A 25 -2.70 5.43 3.57
C GLU A 25 -1.75 5.27 2.37
N ALA A 26 -0.56 4.70 2.57
CA ALA A 26 0.36 4.38 1.48
C ALA A 26 -0.25 3.41 0.45
N PHE A 27 -1.03 2.42 0.93
CA PHE A 27 -1.76 1.50 0.06
C PHE A 27 -2.86 2.21 -0.75
N GLU A 28 -3.56 3.19 -0.18
CA GLU A 28 -4.51 4.02 -0.95
C GLU A 28 -3.81 4.87 -2.00
N GLY A 29 -2.68 5.49 -1.64
CA GLY A 29 -1.86 6.23 -2.60
C GLY A 29 -1.42 5.33 -3.77
N LEU A 30 -0.94 4.12 -3.47
CA LEU A 30 -0.56 3.15 -4.50
C LEU A 30 -1.74 2.78 -5.40
N ARG A 31 -2.92 2.52 -4.84
CA ARG A 31 -4.14 2.24 -5.64
C ARG A 31 -4.48 3.38 -6.60
N GLY A 32 -4.29 4.64 -6.19
CA GLY A 32 -4.54 5.80 -7.04
C GLY A 32 -3.65 5.88 -8.28
N HIS A 33 -2.49 5.21 -8.28
CA HIS A 33 -1.58 5.14 -9.43
C HIS A 33 -1.80 3.91 -10.31
N ILE A 34 -2.59 2.94 -9.85
CA ILE A 34 -2.88 1.73 -10.61
C ILE A 34 -4.05 2.02 -11.55
N PRO A 35 -3.94 1.75 -12.87
CA PRO A 35 -5.05 1.92 -13.79
C PRO A 35 -6.16 0.91 -13.48
N THR A 36 -7.31 1.39 -13.02
CA THR A 36 -8.53 0.61 -12.76
C THR A 36 -9.74 1.29 -13.38
N LEU A 37 -10.83 0.55 -13.60
CA LEU A 37 -12.07 1.15 -14.10
C LEU A 37 -12.75 2.02 -13.01
N PRO A 38 -13.48 3.10 -13.37
CA PRO A 38 -14.08 4.03 -12.40
C PRO A 38 -15.05 3.41 -11.40
N TYR A 39 -15.65 2.27 -11.74
CA TYR A 39 -16.63 1.54 -10.92
C TYR A 39 -16.07 0.24 -10.34
N GLU A 40 -14.77 0.02 -10.46
CA GLU A 40 -14.15 -1.21 -10.02
C GLU A 40 -14.05 -1.25 -8.50
N LYS A 41 -14.29 -2.43 -7.93
CA LYS A 41 -14.20 -2.65 -6.49
C LYS A 41 -12.79 -2.33 -6.01
N ARG A 42 -12.68 -1.70 -4.83
CA ARG A 42 -11.38 -1.45 -4.16
C ARG A 42 -10.55 -2.73 -4.10
N LEU A 43 -9.37 -2.68 -4.70
CA LEU A 43 -8.44 -3.80 -4.78
C LEU A 43 -8.01 -4.29 -3.40
N SER A 44 -7.86 -5.61 -3.24
CA SER A 44 -7.23 -6.18 -2.04
C SER A 44 -5.76 -5.74 -1.94
N LYS A 45 -5.12 -5.87 -0.76
CA LYS A 45 -3.69 -5.53 -0.61
C LYS A 45 -2.80 -6.36 -1.53
N VAL A 46 -3.10 -7.65 -1.67
CA VAL A 46 -2.34 -8.55 -2.54
C VAL A 46 -2.52 -8.16 -4.01
N ASP A 47 -3.75 -7.89 -4.44
CA ASP A 47 -4.02 -7.52 -5.84
C ASP A 47 -3.42 -6.16 -6.18
N THR A 48 -3.44 -5.21 -5.25
CA THR A 48 -2.78 -3.90 -5.39
C THR A 48 -1.28 -4.10 -5.67
N LEU A 49 -0.59 -4.95 -4.90
CA LEU A 49 0.83 -5.21 -5.10
C LEU A 49 1.10 -5.92 -6.44
N LYS A 50 0.33 -6.96 -6.76
CA LYS A 50 0.49 -7.70 -8.03
C LYS A 50 0.28 -6.79 -9.23
N LEU A 51 -0.77 -5.99 -9.22
CA LEU A 51 -1.12 -5.11 -10.33
C LEU A 51 -0.12 -3.95 -10.47
N ALA A 52 0.39 -3.41 -9.35
CA ALA A 52 1.47 -2.43 -9.38
C ALA A 52 2.74 -2.98 -10.04
N ILE A 53 3.18 -4.19 -9.68
CA ILE A 53 4.35 -4.85 -10.30
C ILE A 53 4.13 -5.05 -11.80
N SER A 54 2.98 -5.61 -12.19
CA SER A 54 2.63 -5.81 -13.60
C SER A 54 2.60 -4.49 -14.37
N TYR A 55 2.10 -3.42 -13.75
CA TYR A 55 2.02 -2.11 -14.38
C TYR A 55 3.40 -1.47 -14.57
N ILE A 56 4.29 -1.58 -13.59
CA ILE A 56 5.70 -1.14 -13.73
C ILE A 56 6.36 -1.86 -14.90
N ASN A 57 6.27 -3.20 -14.94
CA ASN A 57 6.84 -4.00 -16.03
C ASN A 57 6.28 -3.57 -17.38
N PHE A 58 4.97 -3.36 -17.46
CA PHE A 58 4.33 -2.91 -18.69
C PHE A 58 4.82 -1.54 -19.17
N LEU A 59 5.03 -0.59 -18.26
CA LEU A 59 5.60 0.72 -18.60
C LEU A 59 7.07 0.61 -19.03
N ASP A 60 7.83 -0.32 -18.46
CA ASP A 60 9.23 -0.59 -18.83
C ASP A 60 9.33 -1.18 -20.24
N TYR A 61 8.49 -2.17 -20.57
CA TYR A 61 8.44 -2.75 -21.93
C TYR A 61 8.02 -1.74 -23.01
N ARG A 62 7.23 -0.72 -22.67
CA ARG A 62 6.87 0.37 -23.61
C ARG A 62 8.00 1.34 -23.89
N GLN A 63 9.07 1.34 -23.09
CA GLN A 63 10.25 2.19 -23.29
C GLN A 63 11.32 1.54 -24.18
N CYS A 64 11.06 0.38 -24.78
CA CYS A 64 11.85 -0.11 -25.90
C CYS A 64 11.38 0.60 -27.18
N PRO A 65 12.14 1.57 -27.74
CA PRO A 65 12.06 1.80 -29.17
C PRO A 65 12.46 0.47 -29.80
N SER A 66 11.60 -0.05 -30.68
CA SER A 66 11.92 -1.13 -31.60
C SER A 66 13.39 -1.04 -32.02
N ASN A 67 14.21 -1.95 -31.51
CA ASN A 67 15.49 -2.24 -32.13
C ASN A 67 15.16 -2.72 -33.54
N LEU A 68 15.71 -1.99 -34.51
CA LEU A 68 15.88 -2.29 -35.94
C LEU A 68 15.50 -3.71 -36.37
#